data_AF-H6SNX0-F1
#
_entry.id   AF-H6SNX0-F1
#
_cell.length_a   1.000
_cell.length_b   1.000
_cell.length_c   1.000
_cell.angle_alpha   90.00
_cell.angle_beta   90.00
_cell.angle_gamma   90.00
#
_symmetry.space_group_name_H-M   'P 1'
#
loop_
_entity.id
_entity.type
_entity.pdbx_description
1 polymer ?
#
loop_
_entity_poly.entity_id
_entity_poly.type
_entity_poly.pdbx_seq_one_letter_code
_entity_poly.pdbx_strand_id
1 'polypeptide(L)'
;MRRVVGGGLGMTLGLVLIQGAQAGPLDPKTFAQLDAVPDRLAACAAGDSAAEDSGDPERLKTVMATEIVCLRALAVEVASTFYPADAFGPGGLKAVLGQLDEPLSRVFNAVQTKPQACAPACDPFYAVQAQDMTRRFLTTLILDMTERLKDDSPLHSQ
;
A
#
# COMPACT_ATOMS: atom_id res chain seq x y z
N MET A 1 4.91 25.85 -65.72
CA MET A 1 5.57 26.74 -64.76
C MET A 1 5.45 26.13 -63.36
N ARG A 2 6.55 26.21 -62.59
CA ARG A 2 6.76 25.94 -61.15
C ARG A 2 6.57 24.51 -60.61
N ARG A 3 7.74 23.87 -60.45
CA ARG A 3 8.07 22.82 -59.47
C ARG A 3 7.86 23.33 -58.04
N VAL A 4 7.43 22.46 -57.12
CA VAL A 4 7.75 22.57 -55.70
C VAL A 4 8.35 21.24 -55.26
N VAL A 5 9.56 21.34 -54.72
CA VAL A 5 10.44 20.30 -54.17
C VAL A 5 10.62 20.65 -52.69
N GLY A 6 10.72 19.63 -51.83
CA GLY A 6 11.28 19.77 -50.48
C GLY A 6 10.26 19.45 -49.38
N GLY A 7 10.59 18.67 -48.35
CA GLY A 7 11.83 18.01 -48.00
C GLY A 7 11.51 17.00 -46.89
N GLY A 8 12.00 15.77 -47.03
CA GLY A 8 11.88 14.75 -46.01
C GLY A 8 12.88 15.03 -44.89
N LEU A 9 12.38 15.43 -43.72
CA LEU A 9 13.13 15.37 -42.48
C LEU A 9 13.06 13.94 -41.95
N GLY A 10 14.10 13.18 -42.25
CA GLY A 10 14.37 11.88 -41.63
C GLY A 10 14.66 12.09 -40.14
N MET A 11 13.68 11.77 -39.31
CA MET A 11 13.85 11.72 -37.86
C MET A 11 14.38 10.32 -37.51
N THR A 12 15.70 10.18 -37.44
CA THR A 12 16.36 8.99 -36.89
C THR A 12 16.00 8.87 -35.42
N LEU A 13 15.07 7.94 -35.09
CA LEU A 13 14.86 7.48 -33.73
C LEU A 13 16.17 6.81 -33.25
N GLY A 14 16.92 7.52 -32.42
CA GLY A 14 18.00 6.93 -31.64
C GLY A 14 17.38 5.99 -30.61
N LEU A 15 17.55 4.68 -30.80
CA LEU A 15 17.30 3.67 -29.77
C LEU A 15 18.28 3.93 -28.62
N VAL A 16 17.80 4.54 -27.54
CA VAL A 16 18.48 4.53 -26.25
C VAL A 16 18.17 3.17 -25.62
N LEU A 17 19.11 2.22 -25.77
CA LEU A 17 19.09 0.98 -25.01
C LEU A 17 19.42 1.31 -23.56
N ILE A 18 18.40 1.58 -22.76
CA ILE A 18 18.52 1.63 -21.30
C ILE A 18 18.84 0.20 -20.87
N GLN A 19 20.11 -0.06 -20.57
CA GLN A 19 20.54 -1.29 -19.90
C GLN A 19 19.94 -1.27 -18.50
N GLY A 20 18.73 -1.81 -18.35
CA GLY A 20 18.15 -2.12 -17.06
C GLY A 20 19.05 -3.15 -16.38
N ALA A 21 19.70 -2.76 -15.30
CA ALA A 21 20.34 -3.73 -14.40
C ALA A 21 19.24 -4.67 -13.91
N GLN A 22 19.20 -5.89 -14.43
CA GLN A 22 18.32 -6.92 -13.89
C GLN A 22 18.81 -7.22 -12.47
N ALA A 23 17.99 -6.91 -11.48
CA ALA A 23 18.22 -7.37 -10.12
C ALA A 23 18.28 -8.90 -10.17
N GLY A 24 19.38 -9.47 -9.65
CA GLY A 24 19.52 -10.92 -9.55
C GLY A 24 18.46 -11.53 -8.62
N PRO A 25 18.28 -12.86 -8.66
CA PRO A 25 17.37 -13.53 -7.74
C PRO A 25 17.74 -13.22 -6.29
N LEU A 26 16.72 -13.04 -5.44
CA LEU A 26 16.92 -12.79 -4.01
C LEU A 26 17.59 -14.00 -3.34
N ASP A 27 18.43 -13.74 -2.33
CA ASP A 27 18.97 -14.80 -1.47
C ASP A 27 17.80 -15.54 -0.80
N PRO A 28 17.71 -16.88 -0.88
CA PRO A 28 16.69 -17.67 -0.18
C PRO A 28 16.50 -17.30 1.29
N LYS A 29 17.56 -16.89 2.00
CA LYS A 29 17.48 -16.44 3.40
C LYS A 29 16.69 -15.14 3.60
N THR A 30 16.54 -14.32 2.56
CA THR A 30 15.72 -13.11 2.59
C THR A 30 14.26 -13.47 2.87
N PHE A 31 13.78 -14.61 2.34
CA PHE A 31 12.41 -15.06 2.53
C PHE A 31 12.10 -15.44 3.98
N ALA A 32 13.09 -15.77 4.81
CA ALA A 32 12.87 -16.02 6.25
C ALA A 32 12.29 -14.79 6.97
N GLN A 33 12.45 -13.58 6.42
CA GLN A 33 11.85 -12.36 6.98
C GLN A 33 10.31 -12.37 6.87
N LEU A 34 9.74 -13.14 5.92
CA LEU A 34 8.29 -13.27 5.74
C LEU A 34 7.62 -14.00 6.90
N ASP A 35 8.36 -14.81 7.67
CA ASP A 35 7.85 -15.50 8.86
C ASP A 35 7.62 -14.55 10.03
N ALA A 36 8.34 -13.43 10.08
CA ALA A 36 8.17 -12.42 11.11
C ALA A 36 7.03 -11.43 10.80
N VAL A 37 6.42 -11.47 9.62
CA VAL A 37 5.36 -10.51 9.23
C VAL A 37 4.17 -10.54 10.19
N PRO A 38 3.61 -11.69 10.61
CA PRO A 38 2.52 -11.72 11.59
C PRO A 38 2.87 -11.03 12.92
N ASP A 39 4.07 -11.26 13.44
CA ASP A 39 4.54 -10.61 14.68
C ASP A 39 4.70 -9.09 14.51
N ARG A 40 5.15 -8.66 13.32
CA ARG A 40 5.28 -7.23 12.99
C ARG A 40 3.92 -6.56 12.81
N LEU A 41 2.95 -7.24 12.21
CA LEU A 41 1.55 -6.79 12.15
C LEU A 41 0.98 -6.63 13.57
N ALA A 42 1.21 -7.61 14.44
CA ALA A 42 0.80 -7.53 15.84
C ALA A 42 1.50 -6.39 16.59
N ALA A 43 2.78 -6.15 16.34
CA ALA A 43 3.52 -5.04 16.91
C ALA A 43 2.98 -3.67 16.46
N CYS A 44 2.47 -3.56 15.22
CA CYS A 44 1.77 -2.35 14.78
C CYS A 44 0.46 -2.09 15.55
N ALA A 45 -0.21 -3.15 16.03
CA ALA A 45 -1.47 -3.08 16.78
C ALA A 45 -1.28 -3.00 18.31
N ALA A 46 -0.05 -3.16 18.82
CA ALA A 46 0.22 -3.19 20.27
C ALA A 46 0.14 -1.81 20.95
N GLY A 47 -0.43 -0.80 20.29
CA GLY A 47 -0.49 0.57 20.76
C GLY A 47 -1.69 0.83 21.68
N ASP A 48 -1.42 1.08 22.97
CA ASP A 48 -2.33 1.73 23.93
C ASP A 48 -3.70 1.04 24.11
N SER A 49 -3.74 -0.18 24.67
CA SER A 49 -4.99 -0.86 25.06
C SER A 49 -5.90 0.01 25.94
N ALA A 50 -5.31 0.95 26.70
CA ALA A 50 -6.05 1.91 27.50
C ALA A 50 -6.86 2.91 26.65
N ALA A 51 -6.51 3.12 25.37
CA ALA A 51 -7.34 3.86 24.42
C ALA A 51 -8.59 3.08 24.02
N GLU A 52 -8.45 1.78 23.74
CA GLU A 52 -9.58 0.90 23.42
C GLU A 52 -10.53 0.79 24.62
N ASP A 53 -9.98 0.61 25.81
CA ASP A 53 -10.73 0.53 27.06
C ASP A 53 -11.44 1.86 27.43
N SER A 54 -10.96 3.00 26.92
CA SER A 54 -11.53 4.32 27.24
C SER A 54 -12.86 4.61 26.55
N GLY A 55 -13.14 3.95 25.43
CA GLY A 55 -14.29 4.25 24.58
C GLY A 55 -14.30 5.67 23.97
N ASP A 56 -13.20 6.44 24.08
CA ASP A 56 -13.07 7.78 23.52
C ASP A 56 -12.79 7.70 22.00
N PRO A 57 -13.72 8.16 21.14
CA PRO A 57 -13.55 8.09 19.68
C PRO A 57 -12.33 8.86 19.15
N GLU A 58 -11.94 9.98 19.77
CA GLU A 58 -10.79 10.77 19.32
C GLU A 58 -9.46 10.11 19.71
N ARG A 59 -9.42 9.47 20.87
CA ARG A 59 -8.26 8.66 21.28
C ARG A 59 -8.10 7.42 20.39
N LEU A 60 -9.20 6.72 20.12
CA LEU A 60 -9.24 5.58 19.19
C LEU A 60 -8.74 5.96 17.80
N LYS A 61 -9.22 7.07 17.24
CA LYS A 61 -8.73 7.60 15.95
C LYS A 61 -7.23 7.92 15.97
N THR A 62 -6.71 8.43 17.08
CA THR A 62 -5.28 8.75 17.20
C THR A 62 -4.43 7.49 17.22
N VAL A 63 -4.86 6.46 17.95
CA VAL A 63 -4.20 5.15 17.97
C VAL A 63 -4.25 4.52 16.57
N MET A 64 -5.42 4.41 15.97
CA MET A 64 -5.60 3.85 14.62
C MET A 64 -4.77 4.58 13.56
N ALA A 65 -4.64 5.90 13.63
CA ALA A 65 -3.76 6.66 12.73
C ALA A 65 -2.29 6.24 12.87
N THR A 66 -1.83 6.01 14.10
CA THR A 66 -0.48 5.48 14.37
C THR A 66 -0.29 4.07 13.79
N GLU A 67 -1.28 3.19 13.98
CA GLU A 67 -1.26 1.84 13.41
C GLU A 67 -1.20 1.88 11.88
N ILE A 68 -2.00 2.73 11.23
CA ILE A 68 -2.02 2.92 9.78
C ILE A 68 -0.64 3.36 9.26
N VAL A 69 0.06 4.26 9.96
CA VAL A 69 1.42 4.67 9.59
C VAL A 69 2.39 3.49 9.68
N CYS A 70 2.32 2.69 10.76
CA CYS A 70 3.13 1.48 10.93
C CYS A 70 2.89 0.47 9.81
N LEU A 71 1.62 0.16 9.52
CA LEU A 71 1.23 -0.76 8.46
C LEU A 71 1.67 -0.29 7.08
N ARG A 72 1.57 1.01 6.77
CA ARG A 72 2.09 1.58 5.52
C ARG A 72 3.60 1.37 5.39
N ALA A 73 4.36 1.61 6.46
CA ALA A 73 5.80 1.40 6.45
C ALA A 73 6.14 -0.08 6.21
N LEU A 74 5.43 -1.00 6.87
CA LEU A 74 5.59 -2.43 6.69
C LEU A 74 5.28 -2.87 5.25
N ALA A 75 4.15 -2.42 4.68
CA ALA A 75 3.79 -2.74 3.30
C ALA A 75 4.86 -2.24 2.30
N VAL A 76 5.33 -1.00 2.48
CA VAL A 76 6.39 -0.42 1.64
C VAL A 76 7.70 -1.19 1.78
N GLU A 77 8.06 -1.62 2.98
CA GLU A 77 9.25 -2.43 3.20
C GLU A 77 9.16 -3.77 2.47
N VAL A 78 8.06 -4.53 2.65
CA VAL A 78 7.84 -5.79 1.93
C VAL A 78 7.91 -5.57 0.42
N ALA A 79 7.25 -4.53 -0.09
CA ALA A 79 7.32 -4.17 -1.51
C ALA A 79 8.75 -3.91 -1.98
N SER A 80 9.50 -3.07 -1.26
CA SER A 80 10.85 -2.68 -1.65
C SER A 80 11.88 -3.80 -1.58
N THR A 81 11.66 -4.79 -0.71
CA THR A 81 12.55 -5.94 -0.54
C THR A 81 12.30 -7.02 -1.58
N PHE A 82 11.03 -7.29 -1.90
CA PHE A 82 10.66 -8.50 -2.66
C PHE A 82 10.18 -8.26 -4.08
N TYR A 83 9.83 -7.03 -4.45
CA TYR A 83 9.37 -6.70 -5.80
C TYR A 83 10.41 -5.85 -6.53
N PRO A 84 10.49 -5.94 -7.87
CA PRO A 84 11.34 -5.04 -8.64
C PRO A 84 10.87 -3.59 -8.49
N ALA A 85 11.78 -2.64 -8.64
CA ALA A 85 11.55 -1.22 -8.35
C ALA A 85 10.41 -0.58 -9.19
N ASP A 86 10.08 -1.18 -10.33
CA ASP A 86 9.03 -0.73 -11.25
C ASP A 86 7.69 -1.49 -11.11
N ALA A 87 7.60 -2.49 -10.22
CA ALA A 87 6.40 -3.33 -10.06
C ALA A 87 5.12 -2.53 -9.75
N PHE A 88 5.27 -1.41 -9.04
CA PHE A 88 4.17 -0.54 -8.62
C PHE A 88 4.15 0.80 -9.39
N GLY A 89 4.94 0.92 -10.46
CA GLY A 89 5.08 2.16 -11.22
C GLY A 89 5.89 3.25 -10.50
N PRO A 90 5.85 4.50 -11.00
CA PRO A 90 6.66 5.60 -10.49
C PRO A 90 6.44 5.87 -9.00
N GLY A 91 7.52 5.85 -8.21
CA GLY A 91 7.48 6.10 -6.76
C GLY A 91 7.10 4.87 -5.91
N GLY A 92 6.91 3.71 -6.53
CA GLY A 92 6.69 2.44 -5.86
C GLY A 92 5.38 2.38 -5.06
N LEU A 93 5.25 1.36 -4.20
CA LEU A 93 4.05 1.16 -3.39
C LEU A 93 3.73 2.37 -2.50
N LYS A 94 4.76 3.10 -2.02
CA LYS A 94 4.57 4.31 -1.21
C LYS A 94 3.76 5.37 -1.97
N ALA A 95 4.07 5.61 -3.24
CA ALA A 95 3.33 6.57 -4.05
C ALA A 95 1.91 6.10 -4.33
N VAL A 96 1.71 4.81 -4.63
CA VAL A 96 0.37 4.22 -4.82
C VAL A 96 -0.49 4.39 -3.57
N LEU A 97 0.02 4.02 -2.39
CA LEU A 97 -0.70 4.18 -1.13
C LEU A 97 -1.01 5.65 -0.82
N GLY A 98 -0.10 6.57 -1.15
CA GLY A 98 -0.33 8.01 -1.01
C GLY A 98 -1.44 8.54 -1.93
N GLN A 99 -1.55 8.02 -3.14
CA GLN A 99 -2.64 8.37 -4.08
C GLN A 99 -3.99 7.79 -3.66
N LEU A 100 -3.99 6.66 -2.96
CA LEU A 100 -5.20 5.98 -2.49
C LEU A 100 -5.74 6.56 -1.18
N ASP A 101 -4.93 7.30 -0.41
CA ASP A 101 -5.28 7.78 0.93
C ASP A 101 -6.58 8.60 0.94
N GLU A 102 -6.63 9.67 0.16
CA GLU A 102 -7.80 10.56 0.12
C GLU A 102 -9.03 9.86 -0.50
N PRO A 103 -8.95 9.17 -1.65
CA PRO A 103 -10.08 8.43 -2.20
C PRO A 103 -10.66 7.37 -1.24
N LEU A 104 -9.82 6.56 -0.60
CA LEU A 104 -10.27 5.52 0.32
C LEU A 104 -10.91 6.14 1.56
N SER A 105 -10.29 7.17 2.14
CA SER A 105 -10.85 7.90 3.28
C SER A 105 -12.23 8.47 2.97
N ARG A 106 -12.42 9.09 1.79
CA ARG A 106 -13.73 9.60 1.36
C ARG A 106 -14.76 8.48 1.21
N VAL A 107 -14.39 7.35 0.62
CA VAL A 107 -15.29 6.20 0.42
C VAL A 107 -15.70 5.60 1.76
N PHE A 108 -14.74 5.27 2.63
CA PHE A 108 -15.04 4.68 3.92
C PHE A 108 -15.84 5.63 4.81
N ASN A 109 -15.53 6.92 4.82
CA ASN A 109 -16.32 7.91 5.55
C ASN A 109 -17.76 7.99 5.00
N ALA A 110 -17.95 8.05 3.68
CA ALA A 110 -19.29 8.12 3.10
C ALA A 110 -20.13 6.87 3.40
N VAL A 111 -19.55 5.68 3.28
CA VAL A 111 -20.23 4.40 3.58
C VAL A 111 -20.69 4.35 5.03
N GLN A 112 -19.85 4.81 5.95
CA GLN A 112 -20.08 4.66 7.38
C GLN A 112 -20.96 5.78 7.95
N THR A 113 -20.82 7.02 7.49
CA THR A 113 -21.49 8.17 8.13
C THR A 113 -22.65 8.79 7.35
N LYS A 114 -22.76 8.50 6.04
CA LYS A 114 -23.79 9.10 5.16
C LYS A 114 -24.94 8.19 4.70
N PRO A 115 -25.28 7.04 5.33
CA PRO A 115 -26.47 6.32 4.90
C PRO A 115 -27.73 7.10 5.31
N GLN A 116 -28.68 7.20 4.38
CA GLN A 116 -29.94 7.96 4.58
C GLN A 116 -30.74 7.47 5.79
N ALA A 117 -30.61 6.20 6.16
CA ALA A 117 -31.35 5.58 7.25
C ALA A 117 -30.95 6.07 8.65
N CYS A 118 -29.76 6.66 8.83
CA CYS A 118 -29.27 7.07 10.16
C CYS A 118 -28.58 8.45 10.22
N ALA A 119 -28.60 9.21 9.12
CA ALA A 119 -28.15 10.59 9.12
C ALA A 119 -29.07 11.47 10.00
N PRO A 120 -28.54 12.41 10.81
CA PRO A 120 -27.12 12.75 11.02
C PRO A 120 -26.48 12.06 12.25
N ALA A 121 -27.17 11.14 12.92
CA ALA A 121 -26.73 10.56 14.20
C ALA A 121 -25.52 9.62 14.10
N CYS A 122 -25.12 9.24 12.88
CA CYS A 122 -24.04 8.29 12.63
C CYS A 122 -22.62 8.91 12.67
N ASP A 123 -22.42 10.23 12.65
CA ASP A 123 -21.08 10.77 12.38
C ASP A 123 -19.93 10.37 13.36
N PRO A 124 -20.07 10.36 14.71
CA PRO A 124 -18.90 10.17 15.58
C PRO A 124 -18.40 8.72 15.69
N PHE A 125 -19.32 7.77 15.90
CA PHE A 125 -18.97 6.35 16.07
C PHE A 125 -18.46 5.74 14.76
N TYR A 126 -19.08 6.12 13.64
CA TYR A 126 -18.77 5.56 12.33
C TYR A 126 -17.52 6.17 11.68
N ALA A 127 -17.02 7.31 12.18
CA ALA A 127 -15.71 7.83 11.79
C ALA A 127 -14.55 6.94 12.26
N VAL A 128 -14.67 6.32 13.45
CA VAL A 128 -13.72 5.30 13.93
C VAL A 128 -13.75 4.08 13.00
N GLN A 129 -14.96 3.65 12.60
CA GLN A 129 -15.13 2.53 11.68
C GLN A 129 -14.48 2.80 10.31
N ALA A 130 -14.49 4.03 9.82
CA ALA A 130 -13.81 4.40 8.58
C ALA A 130 -12.29 4.24 8.67
N GLN A 131 -11.67 4.53 9.82
CA GLN A 131 -10.25 4.27 10.05
C GLN A 131 -9.94 2.78 10.15
N ASP A 132 -10.80 2.01 10.85
CA ASP A 132 -10.66 0.55 10.94
C ASP A 132 -10.69 -0.13 9.56
N MET A 133 -11.52 0.38 8.63
CA MET A 133 -11.50 -0.11 7.24
C MET A 133 -10.16 0.11 6.53
N THR A 134 -9.52 1.26 6.76
CA THR A 134 -8.18 1.56 6.20
C THR A 134 -7.12 0.63 6.78
N ARG A 135 -7.19 0.37 8.10
CA ARG A 135 -6.32 -0.59 8.78
C ARG A 135 -6.46 -1.99 8.17
N ARG A 136 -7.69 -2.50 8.06
CA ARG A 136 -8.00 -3.82 7.49
C ARG A 136 -7.51 -3.95 6.05
N PHE A 137 -7.69 -2.92 5.23
CA PHE A 137 -7.17 -2.88 3.86
C PHE A 137 -5.65 -3.09 3.84
N LEU A 138 -4.90 -2.35 4.66
CA LEU A 138 -3.44 -2.47 4.71
C LEU A 138 -2.98 -3.82 5.26
N THR A 139 -3.62 -4.33 6.32
CA THR A 139 -3.33 -5.67 6.86
C THR A 139 -3.56 -6.75 5.80
N THR A 140 -4.68 -6.69 5.08
CA THR A 140 -4.99 -7.65 4.00
C THR A 140 -3.94 -7.58 2.90
N LEU A 141 -3.60 -6.36 2.44
CA LEU A 141 -2.56 -6.18 1.43
C LEU A 141 -1.22 -6.80 1.84
N ILE A 142 -0.79 -6.59 3.09
CA ILE A 142 0.48 -7.14 3.60
C ILE A 142 0.43 -8.67 3.66
N LEU A 143 -0.68 -9.24 4.14
CA LEU A 143 -0.86 -10.68 4.22
C LEU A 143 -0.88 -11.31 2.82
N ASP A 144 -1.65 -10.76 1.88
CA ASP A 144 -1.74 -11.25 0.50
C ASP A 144 -0.37 -11.21 -0.19
N MET A 145 0.38 -10.10 -0.03
CA MET A 145 1.74 -10.00 -0.55
C MET A 145 2.64 -11.07 0.06
N THR A 146 2.59 -11.25 1.38
CA THR A 146 3.46 -12.18 2.11
C THR A 146 3.14 -13.63 1.77
N GLU A 147 1.87 -14.00 1.72
CA GLU A 147 1.41 -15.35 1.34
C GLU A 147 1.87 -15.68 -0.08
N ARG A 148 1.63 -14.76 -1.03
CA ARG A 148 2.08 -14.95 -2.41
C ARG A 148 3.60 -15.11 -2.51
N LEU A 149 4.37 -14.30 -1.77
CA LEU A 149 5.82 -14.39 -1.75
C LEU A 149 6.32 -15.68 -1.09
N LYS A 150 5.59 -16.23 -0.11
CA LYS A 150 5.89 -17.53 0.50
C LYS A 150 5.63 -18.66 -0.49
N ASP A 151 4.53 -18.61 -1.25
CA ASP A 151 4.24 -19.59 -2.30
C ASP A 151 5.35 -19.66 -3.35
N ASP A 152 5.89 -18.50 -3.74
CA ASP A 152 6.97 -18.38 -4.73
C ASP A 152 8.38 -18.55 -4.09
N SER A 153 8.47 -18.80 -2.78
CA SER A 153 9.73 -18.88 -2.04
C SER A 153 10.39 -20.25 -2.13
N PRO A 154 11.69 -20.36 -2.44
CA PRO A 154 12.42 -21.64 -2.38
C PRO A 154 12.55 -22.21 -0.96
N LEU A 155 12.29 -21.40 0.07
CA LEU A 155 12.35 -21.82 1.48
C LEU A 155 11.03 -22.45 1.97
N HIS A 156 9.89 -22.03 1.40
CA HIS A 156 8.54 -22.39 1.90
C HIS A 156 7.74 -23.26 0.92
N SER A 157 8.15 -23.35 -0.35
CA SER A 157 7.44 -24.11 -1.41
C SER A 157 7.67 -25.63 -1.40
N GLN A 158 8.00 -26.22 -0.24
CA GLN A 158 8.20 -27.67 -0.07
C GLN A 158 7.03 -28.35 0.63
#